data_AF-A0A1Y1MS32-F1
#
_entry.id   AF-A0A1Y1MS32-F1
#
_cell.length_a   1.000
_cell.length_b   1.000
_cell.length_c   1.000
_cell.angle_alpha   90.00
_cell.angle_beta   90.00
_cell.angle_gamma   90.00
#
_symmetry.space_group_name_H-M   'P 1'
#
loop_
_entity.id
_entity.type
_entity.pdbx_description
1 polymer ?
#
loop_
_entity_poly.entity_id
_entity_poly.type
_entity_poly.pdbx_seq_one_letter_code
_entity_poly.pdbx_strand_id
1 'polypeptide(L)'
;LHPITHKFAHEKFKKFQNNMTDVINAAVKSDLSDPYSVIGHGDCWINNFLFKYDDTNRVPLEMCILDWQLARLGSPALDLGYFLFTCTSKELRDEKYNSLIQEYYKSFRSFLKELGSDADKLFPFDVLQEHLKKYCVYGLCMAVIVLLILISDTEEIPDIHNISSNEHVMDKLNYEPKNIEVYNS
;
A
#
# COMPACT_ATOMS: atom_id res chain seq x y z
N LEU A 1 11.80 5.57 25.64
CA LEU A 1 12.55 4.76 24.65
C LEU A 1 14.00 5.27 24.58
N HIS A 2 15.00 4.40 24.45
CA HIS A 2 16.42 4.71 24.71
C HIS A 2 17.09 5.52 23.57
N PRO A 3 18.01 6.49 23.85
CA PRO A 3 18.58 7.42 22.85
C PRO A 3 19.40 6.76 21.73
N ILE A 4 20.15 5.70 22.04
CA ILE A 4 20.99 4.96 21.06
C ILE A 4 20.12 4.28 19.98
N THR A 5 18.97 3.73 20.38
CA THR A 5 17.96 3.17 19.46
C THR A 5 17.37 4.24 18.53
N HIS A 6 17.28 5.49 18.99
CA HIS A 6 16.78 6.61 18.19
C HIS A 6 17.73 6.97 17.05
N LYS A 7 19.05 7.00 17.30
CA LYS A 7 20.05 7.32 16.28
C LYS A 7 20.15 6.23 15.20
N PHE A 8 20.15 4.96 15.60
CA PHE A 8 20.17 3.84 14.66
C PHE A 8 18.88 3.75 13.83
N ALA A 9 17.71 3.92 14.46
CA ALA A 9 16.44 3.95 13.76
C ALA A 9 16.36 5.15 12.79
N HIS A 10 16.85 6.32 13.20
CA HIS A 10 16.92 7.52 12.36
C HIS A 10 17.83 7.33 11.14
N GLU A 11 19.03 6.76 11.31
CA GLU A 11 19.94 6.47 10.19
C GLU A 11 19.32 5.47 9.19
N LYS A 12 18.66 4.42 9.70
CA LYS A 12 17.93 3.47 8.84
C LYS A 12 16.75 4.14 8.12
N PHE A 13 16.01 5.00 8.80
CA PHE A 13 14.90 5.73 8.21
C PHE A 13 15.37 6.71 7.12
N LYS A 14 16.44 7.48 7.36
CA LYS A 14 17.06 8.35 6.34
C LYS A 14 17.51 7.55 5.11
N LYS A 15 18.16 6.39 5.32
CA LYS A 15 18.56 5.52 4.21
C LYS A 15 17.35 4.96 3.45
N PHE A 16 16.28 4.61 4.16
CA PHE A 16 15.03 4.16 3.55
C PHE A 16 14.38 5.28 2.73
N GLN A 17 14.28 6.49 3.28
CA GLN A 17 13.74 7.67 2.61
C GLN A 17 14.50 7.97 1.31
N ASN A 18 15.84 7.97 1.36
CA ASN A 18 16.68 8.21 0.18
C ASN A 18 16.48 7.17 -0.94
N ASN A 19 16.09 5.94 -0.59
CA ASN A 19 15.86 4.85 -1.55
C ASN A 19 14.37 4.66 -1.88
N MET A 20 13.47 5.40 -1.22
CA MET A 20 12.03 5.17 -1.30
C MET A 20 11.50 5.43 -2.70
N THR A 21 12.00 6.47 -3.38
CA THR A 21 11.70 6.78 -4.78
C THR A 21 12.02 5.61 -5.70
N ASP A 22 13.23 5.07 -5.58
CA ASP A 22 13.71 4.00 -6.45
C ASP A 22 12.93 2.70 -6.21
N VAL A 23 12.62 2.40 -4.95
CA VAL A 23 11.80 1.24 -4.59
C VAL A 23 10.39 1.36 -5.16
N ILE A 24 9.75 2.52 -5.04
CA ILE A 24 8.43 2.76 -5.61
C ILE A 24 8.48 2.64 -7.13
N ASN A 25 9.40 3.36 -7.79
CA ASN A 25 9.54 3.34 -9.23
C ASN A 25 9.81 1.93 -9.77
N ALA A 26 10.68 1.15 -9.12
CA ALA A 26 10.96 -0.23 -9.50
C ALA A 26 9.75 -1.14 -9.30
N ALA A 27 8.93 -0.90 -8.28
CA ALA A 27 7.75 -1.72 -7.98
C ALA A 27 6.57 -1.42 -8.91
N VAL A 28 6.35 -0.16 -9.28
CA VAL A 28 5.22 0.27 -10.13
C VAL A 28 5.52 0.25 -11.62
N LYS A 29 6.80 0.09 -12.00
CA LYS A 29 7.18 -0.11 -13.40
C LYS A 29 6.50 -1.37 -13.93
N SER A 30 5.47 -1.18 -14.76
CA SER A 30 4.73 -2.28 -15.37
C SER A 30 5.67 -3.15 -16.20
N ASP A 31 5.80 -4.40 -15.80
CA ASP A 31 6.41 -5.42 -16.64
C ASP A 31 5.31 -6.03 -17.51
N LEU A 32 5.16 -5.52 -18.73
CA LEU A 32 4.18 -6.03 -19.70
C LEU A 32 4.42 -7.52 -20.06
N SER A 33 5.55 -8.09 -19.67
CA SER A 33 5.87 -9.51 -19.85
C SER A 33 5.44 -10.40 -18.68
N ASP A 34 5.07 -9.84 -17.53
CA ASP A 34 4.58 -10.60 -16.38
C ASP A 34 3.13 -11.08 -16.66
N PRO A 35 2.91 -12.40 -16.86
CA PRO A 35 1.60 -12.95 -17.21
C PRO A 35 0.58 -12.85 -16.06
N TYR A 36 1.04 -12.48 -14.86
CA TYR A 36 0.23 -12.38 -13.66
C TYR A 36 -0.16 -10.94 -13.30
N SER A 37 0.12 -9.99 -14.20
CA SER A 37 -0.28 -8.60 -14.03
C SER A 37 -1.80 -8.43 -14.08
N VAL A 38 -2.31 -7.60 -13.18
CA VAL A 38 -3.73 -7.22 -13.10
C VAL A 38 -3.87 -5.70 -13.15
N ILE A 39 -5.07 -5.23 -13.48
CA ILE A 39 -5.41 -3.82 -13.26
C ILE A 39 -5.68 -3.65 -11.76
N GLY A 40 -4.70 -3.08 -11.06
CA GLY A 40 -4.82 -2.68 -9.67
C GLY A 40 -5.50 -1.33 -9.53
N HIS A 41 -6.15 -1.11 -8.38
CA HIS A 41 -6.75 0.15 -7.99
C HIS A 41 -5.70 1.25 -7.83
N GLY A 42 -4.57 0.90 -7.23
CA GLY A 42 -3.43 1.79 -7.09
C GLY A 42 -3.49 2.78 -5.93
N ASP A 43 -4.68 3.11 -5.43
CA ASP A 43 -4.92 3.85 -4.18
C ASP A 43 -5.88 3.13 -3.20
N CYS A 44 -5.60 1.87 -2.87
CA CYS A 44 -6.53 1.00 -2.12
C CYS A 44 -6.48 1.14 -0.59
N TRP A 45 -6.49 2.36 -0.05
CA TRP A 45 -6.69 2.60 1.39
C TRP A 45 -8.18 2.77 1.74
N ILE A 46 -8.53 2.54 3.02
CA ILE A 46 -9.92 2.38 3.48
C ILE A 46 -10.86 3.54 3.12
N ASN A 47 -10.34 4.76 2.94
CA ASN A 47 -11.15 5.93 2.60
C ASN A 47 -11.76 5.85 1.20
N ASN A 48 -11.19 5.03 0.31
CA ASN A 48 -11.71 4.77 -1.03
C ASN A 48 -12.69 3.59 -1.07
N PHE A 49 -13.09 3.07 0.09
CA PHE A 49 -14.02 1.95 0.22
C PHE A 49 -15.30 2.44 0.89
N LEU A 50 -16.40 2.49 0.14
CA LEU A 50 -17.73 2.72 0.68
C LEU A 50 -18.36 1.39 1.09
N PHE A 51 -18.89 1.36 2.31
CA PHE A 51 -19.60 0.20 2.83
C PHE A 51 -21.07 0.54 3.07
N LYS A 52 -21.96 -0.32 2.62
CA LYS A 52 -23.37 -0.31 3.00
C LYS A 52 -23.54 -1.21 4.21
N TYR A 53 -24.20 -0.73 5.26
CA TYR A 53 -24.38 -1.48 6.50
C TYR A 53 -25.84 -1.85 6.72
N ASP A 54 -26.06 -2.96 7.43
CA ASP A 54 -27.35 -3.27 8.05
C ASP A 54 -27.67 -2.22 9.13
N ASP A 55 -28.94 -1.79 9.16
CA ASP A 55 -29.49 -0.82 10.10
C ASP A 55 -29.46 -1.31 11.56
N THR A 56 -29.47 -2.63 11.77
CA THR A 56 -29.62 -3.26 13.09
C THR A 56 -28.28 -3.50 13.77
N ASN A 57 -27.38 -4.24 13.12
CA ASN A 57 -26.14 -4.74 13.72
C ASN A 57 -24.88 -4.08 13.17
N ARG A 58 -25.00 -3.08 12.28
CA ARG A 58 -23.87 -2.41 11.61
C ARG A 58 -22.92 -3.39 10.91
N VAL A 59 -23.46 -4.50 10.41
CA VAL A 59 -22.70 -5.47 9.61
C VAL A 59 -22.60 -4.97 8.17
N PRO A 60 -21.42 -4.93 7.55
CA PRO A 60 -21.28 -4.53 6.15
C PRO A 60 -21.97 -5.56 5.23
N LEU A 61 -22.85 -5.08 4.37
CA LEU A 61 -23.64 -5.87 3.41
C LEU A 61 -23.06 -5.80 2.00
N GLU A 62 -22.64 -4.62 1.58
CA GLU A 62 -22.11 -4.35 0.24
C GLU A 62 -20.93 -3.39 0.35
N MET A 63 -20.07 -3.40 -0.67
CA MET A 63 -18.89 -2.57 -0.75
C MET A 63 -18.73 -2.02 -2.17
N CYS A 64 -18.34 -0.75 -2.28
CA CYS A 64 -18.00 -0.10 -3.54
C CYS A 64 -16.63 0.59 -3.41
N ILE A 65 -15.76 0.42 -4.41
CA ILE A 65 -14.43 1.04 -4.45
C ILE A 65 -14.51 2.29 -5.33
N LEU A 66 -14.03 3.41 -4.82
CA LEU A 66 -14.02 4.72 -5.47
C LEU A 66 -12.60 5.17 -5.82
N ASP A 67 -12.50 6.20 -6.66
CA ASP A 67 -11.27 6.94 -6.94
C ASP A 67 -10.13 6.11 -7.58
N TRP A 68 -10.36 5.74 -8.84
CA TRP A 68 -9.44 4.97 -9.67
C TRP A 68 -8.33 5.82 -10.33
N GLN A 69 -8.03 7.01 -9.80
CA GLN A 69 -7.08 7.95 -10.42
C GLN A 69 -5.64 7.38 -10.54
N LEU A 70 -5.27 6.44 -9.66
CA LEU A 70 -3.96 5.77 -9.66
C LEU A 70 -4.00 4.36 -10.27
N ALA A 71 -5.10 3.96 -10.91
CA ALA A 71 -5.25 2.63 -11.47
C ALA A 71 -4.15 2.32 -12.49
N ARG A 72 -3.57 1.12 -12.38
CA ARG A 72 -2.41 0.73 -13.19
C ARG A 72 -2.30 -0.77 -13.34
N LEU A 73 -1.61 -1.18 -14.41
CA LEU A 73 -1.26 -2.57 -14.62
C LEU A 73 -0.04 -2.92 -13.76
N GLY A 74 -0.16 -3.98 -12.95
CA GLY A 74 0.94 -4.47 -12.12
C GLY A 74 0.55 -5.67 -11.27
N SER A 75 1.40 -6.00 -10.29
CA SER A 75 1.15 -7.11 -9.39
C SER A 75 0.00 -6.82 -8.42
N PRO A 76 -0.93 -7.78 -8.16
CA PRO A 76 -1.97 -7.61 -7.14
C PRO A 76 -1.39 -7.42 -5.73
N ALA A 77 -0.14 -7.81 -5.50
CA ALA A 77 0.55 -7.61 -4.23
C ALA A 77 0.85 -6.14 -3.92
N LEU A 78 0.84 -5.25 -4.92
CA LEU A 78 1.02 -3.81 -4.70
C LEU A 78 -0.14 -3.24 -3.87
N ASP A 79 -1.37 -3.51 -4.30
CA ASP A 79 -2.58 -3.09 -3.60
C ASP A 79 -2.75 -3.84 -2.27
N LEU A 80 -2.57 -5.17 -2.29
CA LEU A 80 -2.71 -5.97 -1.07
C LEU A 80 -1.71 -5.54 0.01
N GLY A 81 -0.45 -5.29 -0.37
CA GLY A 81 0.55 -4.76 0.53
C GLY A 81 0.17 -3.39 1.08
N TYR A 82 -0.24 -2.47 0.20
CA TYR A 82 -0.67 -1.13 0.60
C TYR A 82 -1.82 -1.17 1.61
N PHE A 83 -2.91 -1.88 1.28
CA PHE A 83 -4.06 -2.07 2.17
C PHE A 83 -3.65 -2.67 3.52
N LEU A 84 -2.82 -3.70 3.52
CA LEU A 84 -2.37 -4.32 4.77
C LEU A 84 -1.62 -3.31 5.66
N PHE A 85 -0.73 -2.49 5.11
CA PHE A 85 0.03 -1.55 5.94
C PHE A 85 -0.77 -0.33 6.40
N THR A 86 -1.77 0.13 5.63
CA THR A 86 -2.58 1.32 5.99
C THR A 86 -3.87 1.01 6.71
N CYS A 87 -4.45 -0.17 6.51
CA CYS A 87 -5.80 -0.50 6.99
C CYS A 87 -5.82 -1.55 8.09
N THR A 88 -4.65 -2.02 8.54
CA THR A 88 -4.57 -2.97 9.66
C THR A 88 -3.55 -2.50 10.71
N SER A 89 -3.73 -2.97 11.94
CA SER A 89 -2.74 -2.75 13.00
C SER A 89 -1.55 -3.70 12.86
N LYS A 90 -0.43 -3.36 13.50
CA LYS A 90 0.74 -4.25 13.52
C LYS A 90 0.40 -5.58 14.20
N GLU A 91 -0.32 -5.52 15.31
CA GLU A 91 -0.71 -6.67 16.12
C GLU A 91 -1.55 -7.66 15.28
N LEU A 92 -2.50 -7.14 14.51
CA LEU A 92 -3.30 -7.97 13.61
C LEU A 92 -2.42 -8.67 12.56
N ARG A 93 -1.44 -7.98 11.98
CA ARG A 93 -0.53 -8.59 11.00
C ARG A 93 0.35 -9.64 11.64
N ASP A 94 0.93 -9.37 12.80
CA ASP A 94 1.79 -10.34 13.51
C ASP A 94 1.04 -11.65 13.80
N GLU A 95 -0.24 -11.56 14.19
CA GLU A 95 -1.04 -12.73 14.55
C GLU A 95 -1.75 -13.41 13.37
N LYS A 96 -2.22 -12.63 12.39
CA LYS A 96 -3.20 -13.07 11.39
C LYS A 96 -2.75 -12.89 9.94
N TYR A 97 -1.53 -12.43 9.67
CA TYR A 97 -1.07 -12.19 8.30
C TYR A 97 -1.33 -13.38 7.36
N ASN A 98 -0.90 -14.59 7.74
CA ASN A 98 -1.10 -15.77 6.91
C ASN A 98 -2.58 -16.07 6.66
N SER A 99 -3.44 -15.91 7.67
CA SER A 99 -4.88 -16.11 7.52
C SER A 99 -5.50 -15.05 6.61
N LEU A 100 -5.10 -13.78 6.73
CA LEU A 100 -5.58 -12.70 5.86
C LEU A 100 -5.22 -12.97 4.39
N ILE A 101 -3.99 -13.38 4.10
CA ILE A 101 -3.55 -13.72 2.74
C ILE A 101 -4.32 -14.94 2.21
N GLN A 102 -4.57 -15.94 3.05
CA GLN A 102 -5.36 -17.11 2.66
C GLN A 102 -6.82 -16.75 2.37
N GLU A 103 -7.45 -15.91 3.18
CA GLU A 103 -8.82 -15.46 2.94
C GLU A 103 -8.93 -14.63 1.66
N TYR A 104 -8.00 -13.69 1.43
CA TYR A 104 -7.91 -12.97 0.16
C TYR A 104 -7.84 -13.93 -1.03
N TYR A 105 -6.94 -14.92 -0.99
CA TYR A 105 -6.77 -15.85 -2.09
C TYR A 105 -7.98 -16.78 -2.27
N LYS A 106 -8.63 -17.21 -1.19
CA LYS A 106 -9.89 -17.99 -1.27
C LYS A 106 -10.99 -17.20 -1.98
N SER A 107 -11.20 -15.94 -1.59
CA SER A 107 -12.17 -15.06 -2.24
C SER A 107 -11.85 -14.83 -3.71
N PHE A 108 -10.58 -14.53 -4.02
CA PHE A 108 -10.09 -14.37 -5.39
C PHE A 108 -10.36 -15.63 -6.25
N ARG A 109 -10.02 -16.82 -5.73
CA ARG A 109 -10.27 -18.08 -6.44
C ARG A 109 -11.76 -18.36 -6.66
N SER A 110 -12.60 -18.11 -5.65
CA SER A 110 -14.05 -18.28 -5.77
C SER A 110 -14.60 -17.39 -6.90
N PHE A 111 -14.19 -16.13 -6.90
CA PHE A 111 -14.63 -15.16 -7.89
C PHE A 111 -14.17 -15.52 -9.31
N LEU A 112 -12.91 -15.92 -9.50
CA LEU A 112 -12.43 -16.39 -10.81
C LEU A 112 -13.19 -17.64 -11.30
N LYS A 113 -13.52 -18.56 -10.40
CA LYS A 113 -14.30 -19.75 -10.72
C LYS A 113 -15.71 -19.39 -11.18
N GLU A 114 -16.35 -18.42 -10.54
CA GLU A 114 -17.66 -17.90 -10.94
C GLU A 114 -17.63 -17.24 -12.33
N LEU A 115 -16.51 -16.61 -12.70
CA LEU A 115 -16.26 -16.09 -14.05
C LEU A 115 -15.85 -17.18 -15.07
N GLY A 116 -15.80 -18.45 -14.67
CA GLY A 116 -15.47 -19.58 -15.54
C GLY A 116 -13.98 -19.84 -15.75
N SER A 117 -13.11 -19.30 -14.89
CA SER A 117 -11.66 -19.45 -14.97
C SER A 117 -11.09 -20.38 -13.89
N ASP A 118 -9.95 -21.01 -14.20
CA ASP A 118 -9.20 -21.85 -13.27
C ASP A 118 -8.12 -21.02 -12.57
N ALA A 119 -8.39 -20.62 -11.32
CA ALA A 119 -7.52 -19.73 -10.58
C ALA A 119 -6.14 -20.33 -10.29
N ASP A 120 -6.06 -21.64 -10.08
CA ASP A 120 -4.77 -22.31 -9.81
C ASP A 120 -3.89 -22.41 -11.07
N LYS A 121 -4.42 -22.05 -12.25
CA LYS A 121 -3.63 -21.85 -13.48
C LYS A 121 -3.38 -20.38 -13.78
N LEU A 122 -4.40 -19.54 -13.59
CA LEU A 122 -4.34 -18.12 -13.93
C LEU A 122 -3.39 -17.36 -13.00
N PHE A 123 -3.49 -17.60 -11.69
CA PHE A 123 -2.65 -16.95 -10.69
C PHE A 123 -2.53 -17.84 -9.45
N PRO A 124 -1.57 -18.79 -9.46
CA PRO A 124 -1.33 -19.74 -8.36
C PRO A 124 -0.98 -19.06 -7.01
N PHE A 125 -1.21 -19.77 -5.90
CA PHE A 125 -0.97 -19.22 -4.57
C PHE A 125 0.50 -18.94 -4.27
N ASP A 126 1.39 -19.83 -4.72
CA ASP A 126 2.84 -19.66 -4.63
C ASP A 126 3.31 -18.43 -5.39
N VAL A 127 2.74 -18.16 -6.57
CA VAL A 127 2.99 -16.90 -7.32
C VAL A 127 2.54 -15.68 -6.51
N LEU A 128 1.36 -15.71 -5.88
CA LEU A 128 0.94 -14.64 -4.97
C LEU A 128 1.95 -14.45 -3.83
N GLN A 129 2.46 -15.53 -3.23
CA GLN A 129 3.46 -15.45 -2.16
C GLN A 129 4.79 -14.86 -2.64
N GLU A 130 5.24 -15.19 -3.86
CA GLU A 130 6.42 -14.59 -4.48
C GLU A 130 6.22 -13.09 -4.76
N HIS A 131 5.04 -12.73 -5.28
CA HIS A 131 4.66 -11.35 -5.52
C HIS A 131 4.62 -10.55 -4.21
N LEU A 132 4.04 -11.10 -3.13
CA LEU A 132 4.03 -10.46 -1.81
C LEU A 132 5.45 -10.25 -1.28
N LYS A 133 6.35 -11.23 -1.41
CA LYS A 133 7.75 -11.08 -0.99
C LYS A 133 8.47 -9.98 -1.77
N LYS A 134 8.21 -9.86 -3.07
CA LYS A 134 8.86 -8.88 -3.96
C LYS A 134 8.30 -7.48 -3.80
N TYR A 135 6.97 -7.34 -3.70
CA TYR A 135 6.28 -6.06 -3.84
C TYR A 135 5.73 -5.49 -2.53
N CYS A 136 5.63 -6.23 -1.42
CA CYS A 136 5.09 -5.66 -0.16
C CYS A 136 5.88 -4.46 0.39
N VAL A 137 7.16 -4.32 0.02
CA VAL A 137 7.95 -3.13 0.39
C VAL A 137 7.34 -1.84 -0.16
N TYR A 138 6.69 -1.89 -1.33
CA TYR A 138 5.91 -0.78 -1.88
C TYR A 138 4.80 -0.35 -0.92
N GLY A 139 4.05 -1.31 -0.36
CA GLY A 139 2.99 -1.01 0.60
C GLY A 139 3.49 -0.32 1.86
N LEU A 140 4.68 -0.68 2.33
CA LEU A 140 5.34 0.01 3.44
C LEU A 140 5.72 1.47 3.07
N CYS A 141 6.29 1.69 1.88
CA CYS A 141 6.59 3.03 1.38
C CYS A 141 5.32 3.90 1.33
N MET A 142 4.23 3.36 0.77
CA MET A 142 2.95 4.07 0.70
C MET A 142 2.37 4.37 2.08
N ALA A 143 2.47 3.45 3.05
CA ALA A 143 2.02 3.72 4.41
C ALA A 143 2.81 4.85 5.09
N VAL A 144 4.11 4.97 4.82
CA VAL A 144 4.91 6.11 5.29
C VAL A 144 4.44 7.42 4.64
N ILE A 145 4.17 7.42 3.35
CA ILE A 145 3.65 8.60 2.63
C ILE A 145 2.27 9.01 3.19
N VAL A 146 1.35 8.05 3.34
CA VAL A 146 0.02 8.31 3.91
C VAL A 146 0.14 8.84 5.35
N LEU A 147 1.02 8.27 6.16
CA LEU A 147 1.26 8.78 7.51
C LEU A 147 1.75 10.22 7.49
N LEU A 148 2.69 10.56 6.60
CA LEU A 148 3.17 11.94 6.41
C LEU A 148 2.02 12.89 6.04
N ILE A 149 1.16 12.50 5.10
CA ILE A 149 0.00 13.30 4.71
C ILE A 149 -0.97 13.50 5.88
N LEU A 150 -1.23 12.46 6.67
CA LEU A 150 -2.15 12.52 7.82
C LEU A 150 -1.63 13.39 8.98
N ILE A 151 -0.31 13.51 9.14
CA ILE A 151 0.30 14.30 10.22
C ILE A 151 0.71 15.72 9.78
N SER A 152 0.69 16.00 8.48
CA SER A 152 1.01 17.33 7.94
C SER A 152 -0.17 18.29 8.10
N ASP A 153 0.11 19.55 8.40
CA ASP A 153 -0.92 20.60 8.40
C ASP A 153 -1.46 20.78 6.97
N THR A 154 -2.74 21.15 6.82
CA THR A 154 -3.42 21.23 5.51
C THR A 154 -2.77 22.20 4.52
N GLU A 155 -1.94 23.13 5.02
CA GLU A 155 -1.18 24.09 4.21
C GLU A 155 0.15 23.53 3.66
N GLU A 156 0.57 22.35 4.12
CA GLU A 156 1.87 21.72 3.80
C GLU A 156 1.75 20.47 2.93
N ILE A 157 0.53 20.00 2.66
CA ILE A 157 0.29 18.81 1.82
C ILE A 157 0.53 19.20 0.35
N PRO A 158 1.53 18.63 -0.33
CA PRO A 158 1.71 18.86 -1.76
C PRO A 158 0.49 18.32 -2.51
N ASP A 159 0.05 19.01 -3.56
CA ASP A 159 -1.07 18.55 -4.38
C ASP A 159 -0.73 17.20 -5.06
N ILE A 160 -1.18 16.12 -4.44
CA ILE A 160 -0.94 14.74 -4.86
C ILE A 160 -1.77 14.35 -6.08
N HIS A 161 -2.82 15.11 -6.41
CA HIS A 161 -3.68 14.85 -7.56
C HIS A 161 -3.01 15.17 -8.91
N ASN A 162 -1.94 15.97 -8.88
CA ASN A 162 -1.16 16.36 -10.06
C ASN A 162 0.13 15.53 -10.26
N ILE A 163 0.28 14.41 -9.54
CA ILE A 163 1.41 13.48 -9.74
C ILE A 163 1.16 12.70 -11.04
N SER A 164 1.39 13.36 -12.17
CA SER A 164 1.62 12.67 -13.43
C SER A 164 2.95 11.90 -13.32
N SER A 165 3.01 10.74 -13.96
CA SER A 165 4.05 9.69 -13.90
C SER A 165 5.52 10.11 -14.05
N ASN A 166 5.83 11.40 -14.21
CA ASN A 166 7.19 11.94 -14.37
C ASN A 166 7.61 12.98 -13.31
N GLU A 167 6.75 13.37 -12.37
CA GLU A 167 7.18 14.19 -11.21
C GLU A 167 7.48 13.27 -10.02
N HIS A 168 8.71 13.35 -9.49
CA HIS A 168 9.09 12.58 -8.31
C HIS A 168 8.20 12.99 -7.13
N VAL A 169 7.28 12.12 -6.75
CA VAL A 169 6.50 12.18 -5.49
C VAL A 169 7.38 12.58 -4.30
N MET A 170 8.63 12.14 -4.33
CA MET A 170 9.64 12.39 -3.30
C MET A 170 10.24 13.79 -3.31
N ASP A 171 10.29 14.48 -4.46
CA ASP A 171 10.75 15.88 -4.52
C ASP A 171 9.74 16.82 -3.85
N LYS A 172 8.44 16.45 -3.86
CA LYS A 172 7.38 17.15 -3.14
C LYS A 172 7.24 16.70 -1.67
N LEU A 173 7.71 15.50 -1.32
CA LEU A 173 7.80 15.00 0.06
C LEU A 173 9.12 15.39 0.76
N ASN A 174 9.92 16.29 0.19
CA ASN A 174 11.00 16.98 0.91
C ASN A 174 10.40 17.90 1.98
N TYR A 175 9.91 17.28 3.04
CA TYR A 175 9.44 17.90 4.25
C TYR A 175 10.65 18.36 5.06
N GLU A 176 10.86 19.68 5.17
CA GLU A 176 11.67 20.26 6.23
C GLU A 176 10.76 20.53 7.43
N PRO A 177 10.88 19.77 8.55
CA PRO A 177 10.08 20.01 9.73
C PRO A 177 10.34 21.43 10.26
N LYS A 178 9.28 22.22 10.47
CA LYS A 178 9.37 23.58 11.06
C LYS A 178 10.11 23.63 12.39
N ASN A 179 10.22 22.51 13.10
CA ASN A 179 10.89 22.38 14.40
C ASN A 179 12.23 21.61 14.35
N ILE A 180 12.91 21.55 13.20
CA ILE A 180 14.16 20.78 13.08
C ILE A 180 15.23 21.20 14.11
N GLU A 181 15.22 22.48 14.52
CA GLU A 181 16.11 23.02 15.55
C GLU A 181 15.87 22.41 16.94
N VAL A 182 14.63 22.01 17.25
CA VAL A 182 14.26 21.38 18.54
C VAL A 182 14.77 19.94 18.63
N TYR A 183 14.96 19.27 17.49
CA TYR A 183 15.47 17.89 17.42
C TYR A 183 16.99 17.79 17.22
N ASN A 184 17.64 18.92 16.95
CA ASN A 184 19.09 19.03 16.75
C ASN A 184 19.83 19.55 18.00
N SER A 185 19.12 19.87 19.09
CA SER A 185 19.68 20.22 20.41
C SER A 185 19.80 18.99 21.32
#